data_AF-A0A822XSK6-F1
#
_entry.id   AF-A0A822XSK6-F1
#
_cell.length_a   1.000
_cell.length_b   1.000
_cell.length_c   1.000
_cell.angle_alpha   90.00
_cell.angle_beta   90.00
_cell.angle_gamma   90.00
#
_symmetry.space_group_name_H-M   'P 1'
#
loop_
_entity.id
_entity.type
_entity.pdbx_description
1 polymer ?
#
loop_
_entity_poly.entity_id
_entity_poly.type
_entity_poly.pdbx_seq_one_letter_code
_entity_poly.pdbx_strand_id
1 'polypeptide(L)'
;MRKAVLEVLSPNPSLALTIEKKCNELESLDWFSVIPKLWPNAKYVYSIMTGSMQPYLKKLRRYAGNLPLVSADYGSTESWIGVNVDPSFTPENVTFAVIPTFSYFEFIPLYRQNQESNSAIDDFMEAEPVPLSQVKIGQEYEVVLTTFTGLSLSLSLSLSLSLSLFGFPLLIKLYE
;
A
#
# COMPACT_ATOMS: atom_id res chain seq x y z
N MET A 1 -8.91 14.34 -24.71
CA MET A 1 -10.07 14.01 -23.86
C MET A 1 -11.37 13.90 -24.65
N ARG A 2 -11.95 15.00 -25.18
CA ARG A 2 -13.28 14.97 -25.85
C ARG A 2 -13.42 13.87 -26.92
N LYS A 3 -12.42 13.71 -27.80
CA LYS A 3 -12.44 12.68 -28.85
C LYS A 3 -12.58 11.26 -28.28
N ALA A 4 -11.72 10.88 -27.32
CA ALA A 4 -11.75 9.57 -26.68
C ALA A 4 -13.08 9.28 -25.95
N VAL A 5 -13.71 10.29 -25.34
CA VAL A 5 -15.01 10.13 -24.69
C VAL A 5 -16.12 9.87 -25.71
N LEU A 6 -16.12 10.62 -26.83
CA LEU A 6 -17.13 10.47 -27.88
C LEU A 6 -17.06 9.13 -28.62
N GLU A 7 -15.94 8.43 -28.57
CA GLU A 7 -15.79 7.08 -29.14
C GLU A 7 -16.57 6.01 -28.34
N VAL A 8 -16.84 6.25 -27.05
CA VAL A 8 -17.54 5.31 -26.16
C VAL A 8 -18.92 5.83 -25.74
N LEU A 9 -19.11 7.15 -25.74
CA LEU A 9 -20.34 7.79 -25.30
C LEU A 9 -21.39 7.80 -26.41
N SER A 10 -22.47 7.06 -26.21
CA SER A 10 -23.72 7.16 -26.96
C SER A 10 -24.85 7.61 -26.04
N PRO A 11 -25.82 8.43 -26.52
CA PRO A 11 -27.00 8.76 -25.73
C PRO A 11 -27.71 7.51 -25.20
N ASN A 12 -27.82 7.40 -23.88
CA ASN A 12 -28.51 6.28 -23.23
C ASN A 12 -29.38 6.81 -22.06
N PRO A 13 -30.61 7.27 -22.34
CA PRO A 13 -31.51 7.81 -21.33
C PRO A 13 -31.88 6.80 -20.24
N SER A 14 -32.00 5.51 -20.59
CA SER A 14 -32.33 4.45 -19.62
C SER A 14 -31.22 4.27 -18.57
N LEU A 15 -29.96 4.27 -19.01
CA LEU A 15 -28.82 4.23 -18.10
C LEU A 15 -28.77 5.49 -17.22
N ALA A 16 -29.01 6.67 -17.81
CA ALA A 16 -29.02 7.93 -17.08
C ALA A 16 -30.07 7.92 -15.94
N LEU A 17 -31.32 7.54 -16.25
CA LEU A 17 -32.41 7.40 -15.27
C LEU A 17 -32.07 6.36 -14.18
N THR A 18 -31.40 5.27 -14.57
CA THR A 18 -30.97 4.23 -13.62
C THR A 18 -29.92 4.75 -12.64
N ILE A 19 -28.92 5.50 -13.13
CA ILE A 19 -27.89 6.12 -12.31
C ILE A 19 -28.51 7.18 -11.40
N GLU A 20 -29.36 8.06 -11.94
CA GLU A 20 -30.07 9.09 -11.17
C GLU A 20 -30.87 8.49 -10.02
N LYS A 21 -31.68 7.45 -10.29
CA LYS A 21 -32.44 6.75 -9.26
C LYS A 21 -31.52 6.18 -8.17
N LYS A 22 -30.43 5.51 -8.55
CA LYS A 22 -29.45 4.97 -7.60
C LYS A 22 -28.80 6.07 -6.75
N CYS A 23 -28.46 7.21 -7.34
CA CYS A 23 -27.89 8.35 -6.62
C CYS A 23 -28.87 8.95 -5.62
N ASN A 24 -30.14 9.13 -5.99
CA ASN A 24 -31.18 9.63 -5.08
C ASN A 24 -31.39 8.67 -3.89
N GLU A 25 -31.40 7.35 -4.15
CA GLU A 25 -31.45 6.35 -3.08
C GLU A 25 -30.21 6.39 -2.19
N LEU A 26 -29.02 6.58 -2.77
CA LEU A 26 -27.74 6.67 -2.05
C LEU A 26 -27.63 7.91 -1.17
N GLU A 27 -28.19 9.05 -1.60
CA GLU A 27 -28.20 10.29 -0.83
C GLU A 27 -28.88 10.09 0.52
N SER A 28 -30.02 9.39 0.56
CA SER A 28 -30.72 9.05 1.81
C SER A 28 -29.94 8.10 2.73
N LEU A 29 -28.96 7.38 2.18
CA LEU A 29 -28.11 6.42 2.91
C LEU A 29 -26.72 6.98 3.21
N ASP A 30 -26.52 8.29 3.01
CA ASP A 30 -25.22 8.97 3.13
C ASP A 30 -24.12 8.21 2.36
N TRP A 31 -24.44 7.88 1.10
CA TRP A 31 -23.55 7.26 0.11
C TRP A 31 -22.94 5.91 0.53
N PHE A 32 -23.52 5.24 1.51
CA PHE A 32 -23.05 3.93 1.95
C PHE A 32 -23.09 2.90 0.81
N SER A 33 -21.99 2.17 0.62
CA SER A 33 -21.84 1.13 -0.41
C SER A 33 -22.09 1.64 -1.85
N VAL A 34 -21.74 2.89 -2.16
CA VAL A 34 -21.88 3.47 -3.51
C VAL A 34 -21.20 2.65 -4.59
N ILE A 35 -20.01 2.08 -4.31
CA ILE A 35 -19.22 1.34 -5.32
C ILE A 35 -19.99 0.12 -5.84
N PRO A 36 -20.41 -0.85 -5.00
CA PRO A 36 -21.18 -1.99 -5.51
C PRO A 36 -22.59 -1.61 -6.01
N LYS A 37 -23.17 -0.47 -5.59
CA LYS A 37 -24.46 -0.02 -6.15
C LYS A 37 -24.33 0.49 -7.58
N LEU A 38 -23.30 1.29 -7.87
CA LEU A 38 -23.06 1.82 -9.22
C LEU A 38 -22.43 0.77 -10.13
N TRP A 39 -21.47 -0.01 -9.61
CA TRP A 39 -20.76 -1.07 -10.31
C TRP A 39 -21.05 -2.44 -9.66
N PRO A 40 -22.21 -3.06 -9.95
CA PRO A 40 -22.63 -4.30 -9.30
C PRO A 40 -21.72 -5.50 -9.55
N ASN A 41 -20.90 -5.44 -10.61
CA ASN A 41 -19.96 -6.50 -10.96
C ASN A 41 -18.56 -6.29 -10.35
N ALA A 42 -18.33 -5.19 -9.60
CA ALA A 42 -17.06 -4.95 -8.94
C ALA A 42 -16.73 -6.09 -7.97
N LYS A 43 -15.48 -6.56 -7.99
CA LYS A 43 -15.01 -7.68 -7.16
C LYS A 43 -14.20 -7.23 -5.96
N TYR A 44 -13.48 -6.13 -6.10
CA TYR A 44 -12.65 -5.52 -5.05
C TYR A 44 -12.39 -4.05 -5.42
N VAL A 45 -11.92 -3.28 -4.45
CA VAL A 45 -11.40 -1.92 -4.67
C VAL A 45 -9.88 -2.00 -4.64
N TYR A 46 -9.26 -1.56 -5.73
CA TYR A 46 -7.81 -1.56 -5.90
C TYR A 46 -7.24 -0.18 -5.57
N SER A 47 -6.41 -0.07 -4.53
CA SER A 47 -5.72 1.18 -4.18
C SER A 47 -4.56 0.93 -3.21
N ILE A 48 -3.64 1.90 -3.12
CA ILE A 48 -2.70 2.00 -2.00
C ILE A 48 -3.49 2.40 -0.75
N MET A 49 -3.35 1.62 0.31
CA MET A 49 -4.11 1.76 1.57
C MET A 49 -3.22 1.63 2.81
N THR A 50 -1.91 1.53 2.61
CA THR A 50 -0.88 1.39 3.65
C THR A 50 -0.22 2.74 3.96
N GLY A 51 0.58 2.79 5.01
CA GLY A 51 1.32 3.99 5.41
C GLY A 51 0.41 5.21 5.63
N SER A 52 0.74 6.33 5.00
CA SER A 52 -0.03 7.59 5.12
C SER A 52 -1.46 7.51 4.59
N MET A 53 -1.82 6.43 3.87
CA MET A 53 -3.19 6.22 3.36
C MET A 53 -4.12 5.56 4.38
N GLN A 54 -3.60 5.00 5.47
CA GLN A 54 -4.41 4.31 6.50
C GLN A 54 -5.56 5.16 7.09
N PRO A 55 -5.39 6.48 7.36
CA PRO A 55 -6.49 7.30 7.88
C PRO A 55 -7.73 7.35 6.97
N TYR A 56 -7.58 7.11 5.66
CA TYR A 56 -8.69 7.14 4.70
C TYR A 56 -9.50 5.83 4.68
N LEU A 57 -8.98 4.74 5.26
CA LEU A 57 -9.61 3.42 5.22
C LEU A 57 -11.04 3.43 5.76
N LYS A 58 -11.30 4.15 6.85
CA LYS A 58 -12.65 4.27 7.43
C LYS A 58 -13.65 4.83 6.43
N LYS A 59 -13.27 5.87 5.69
CA LYS A 59 -14.12 6.51 4.67
C LYS A 59 -14.26 5.60 3.44
N LEU A 60 -13.18 4.93 3.04
CA LEU A 60 -13.20 4.03 1.90
C LEU A 60 -14.10 2.80 2.13
N ARG A 61 -14.03 2.19 3.32
CA ARG A 61 -14.93 1.09 3.73
C ARG A 61 -16.40 1.48 3.65
N ARG A 62 -16.74 2.71 4.02
CA ARG A 62 -18.12 3.23 3.90
C ARG A 62 -18.63 3.21 2.46
N TYR A 63 -17.78 3.55 1.49
CA TYR A 63 -18.16 3.54 0.06
C TYR A 63 -18.05 2.17 -0.60
N ALA A 64 -17.09 1.34 -0.16
CA ALA A 64 -16.87 -0.01 -0.66
C ALA A 64 -17.92 -1.02 -0.17
N GLY A 65 -18.51 -0.78 1.00
CA GLY A 65 -19.42 -1.73 1.63
C GLY A 65 -18.69 -3.02 1.99
N ASN A 66 -19.13 -4.13 1.40
CA ASN A 66 -18.55 -5.46 1.62
C ASN A 66 -17.48 -5.82 0.59
N LEU A 67 -17.12 -4.92 -0.34
CA LEU A 67 -16.06 -5.19 -1.30
C LEU A 67 -14.71 -5.31 -0.59
N PRO A 68 -13.91 -6.36 -0.89
CA PRO A 68 -12.53 -6.45 -0.46
C PRO A 68 -11.74 -5.21 -0.88
N LEU A 69 -10.87 -4.75 0.01
CA LEU A 69 -9.96 -3.64 -0.20
C LEU A 69 -8.56 -4.22 -0.42
N VAL A 70 -7.99 -4.05 -1.62
CA VAL A 70 -6.77 -4.72 -2.05
C VAL A 70 -5.70 -3.71 -2.43
N SER A 71 -4.53 -3.85 -1.82
CA SER A 71 -3.28 -3.22 -2.25
C SER A 71 -2.38 -4.31 -2.84
N ALA A 72 -1.94 -4.16 -4.10
CA ALA A 72 -1.10 -5.19 -4.74
C ALA A 72 0.37 -4.81 -4.78
N ASP A 73 0.73 -3.58 -5.14
CA ASP A 73 2.13 -3.26 -5.41
C ASP A 73 2.71 -2.27 -4.40
N TYR A 74 3.99 -2.42 -4.13
CA TYR A 74 4.81 -1.49 -3.37
C TYR A 74 6.00 -1.06 -4.23
N GLY A 75 6.18 0.24 -4.38
CA GLY A 75 7.21 0.81 -5.23
C GLY A 75 7.27 2.33 -5.11
N SER A 76 8.23 2.90 -5.81
CA SER A 76 8.50 4.33 -5.86
C SER A 76 8.80 4.76 -7.30
N THR A 77 9.09 6.04 -7.50
CA THR A 77 9.51 6.57 -8.80
C THR A 77 10.85 5.99 -9.26
N GLU A 78 11.68 5.57 -8.30
CA GLU A 78 13.02 5.02 -8.51
C GLU A 78 12.96 3.54 -8.94
N SER A 79 12.06 2.76 -8.34
CA SER A 79 11.91 1.34 -8.68
C SER A 79 10.63 0.70 -8.12
N TRP A 80 10.20 -0.39 -8.74
CA TRP A 80 9.27 -1.33 -8.10
C TRP A 80 10.01 -2.11 -7.02
N ILE A 81 9.38 -2.32 -5.87
CA ILE A 81 10.04 -2.95 -4.71
C ILE A 81 9.45 -4.33 -4.45
N GLY A 82 8.14 -4.41 -4.28
CA GLY A 82 7.50 -5.65 -3.89
C GLY A 82 6.03 -5.76 -4.25
N VAL A 83 5.49 -6.97 -4.10
CA VAL A 83 4.10 -7.30 -4.42
C VAL A 83 3.43 -8.01 -3.26
N ASN A 84 2.14 -7.78 -3.09
CA ASN A 84 1.29 -8.44 -2.12
C ASN A 84 0.91 -9.82 -2.65
N VAL A 85 1.53 -10.84 -2.08
CA VAL A 85 1.29 -12.25 -2.41
C VAL A 85 0.01 -12.79 -1.78
N ASP A 86 -0.54 -12.11 -0.77
CA ASP A 86 -1.72 -12.51 0.00
C ASP A 86 -2.82 -11.41 -0.07
N PRO A 87 -3.45 -11.18 -1.24
CA PRO A 87 -4.40 -10.08 -1.45
C PRO A 87 -5.74 -10.23 -0.70
N SER A 88 -5.95 -11.36 -0.02
CA SER A 88 -7.12 -11.60 0.82
C SER A 88 -7.01 -10.96 2.21
N PHE A 89 -5.80 -10.55 2.63
CA PHE A 89 -5.63 -9.88 3.91
C PHE A 89 -6.23 -8.48 3.92
N THR A 90 -6.62 -8.04 5.12
CA THR A 90 -7.11 -6.68 5.33
C THR A 90 -6.01 -5.67 5.03
N PRO A 91 -6.34 -4.45 4.55
CA PRO A 91 -5.35 -3.40 4.28
C PRO A 91 -4.38 -3.10 5.43
N GLU A 92 -4.81 -3.31 6.67
CA GLU A 92 -4.03 -3.20 7.91
C GLU A 92 -2.89 -4.21 8.04
N ASN A 93 -3.05 -5.39 7.43
CA ASN A 93 -2.16 -6.54 7.57
C ASN A 93 -1.53 -6.92 6.22
N VAL A 94 -1.55 -6.01 5.24
CA VAL A 94 -0.93 -6.23 3.94
C VAL A 94 0.58 -6.43 4.13
N THR A 95 1.14 -7.33 3.34
CA THR A 95 2.57 -7.68 3.35
C THR A 95 3.06 -7.65 1.93
N PHE A 96 4.25 -7.09 1.68
CA PHE A 96 4.84 -7.08 0.35
C PHE A 96 6.09 -7.95 0.33
N ALA A 97 6.15 -8.88 -0.62
CA ALA A 97 7.34 -9.65 -0.92
C ALA A 97 8.23 -8.83 -1.85
N VAL A 98 9.46 -8.56 -1.44
CA VAL A 98 10.46 -7.88 -2.27
C VAL A 98 10.77 -8.77 -3.47
N ILE A 99 10.76 -8.20 -4.68
CA ILE A 99 11.04 -8.91 -5.92
C ILE A 99 12.50 -8.63 -6.32
N PRO A 100 13.44 -9.57 -6.11
CA PRO A 100 14.89 -9.30 -6.26
C PRO A 100 15.31 -8.93 -7.69
N THR A 101 14.47 -9.19 -8.69
CA THR A 101 14.75 -8.89 -10.09
C THR A 101 14.45 -7.43 -10.46
N PHE A 102 13.75 -6.65 -9.62
CA PHE A 102 13.46 -5.25 -9.93
C PHE A 102 14.65 -4.33 -9.71
N SER A 103 15.46 -4.57 -8.68
CA SER A 103 16.68 -3.81 -8.34
C SER A 103 17.52 -4.62 -7.37
N TYR A 104 18.76 -4.19 -7.11
CA TYR A 104 19.53 -4.71 -6.00
C TYR A 104 19.07 -4.01 -4.71
N PHE A 105 18.78 -4.77 -3.66
CA PHE A 105 18.20 -4.27 -2.41
C PHE A 105 19.12 -4.55 -1.22
N GLU A 106 19.36 -3.52 -0.43
CA GLU A 106 20.05 -3.56 0.86
C GLU A 106 19.16 -2.93 1.93
N PHE A 107 19.42 -3.30 3.18
CA PHE A 107 18.55 -2.97 4.30
C PHE A 107 19.40 -2.43 5.45
N ILE A 108 19.20 -1.16 5.81
CA ILE A 108 19.88 -0.54 6.95
C ILE A 108 19.02 -0.77 8.20
N PRO A 109 19.51 -1.51 9.22
CA PRO A 109 18.76 -1.74 10.44
C PRO A 109 18.46 -0.43 11.19
N LEU A 110 17.20 -0.24 11.56
CA LEU A 110 16.78 0.89 12.40
C LEU A 110 16.79 0.44 13.87
N TYR A 111 17.82 0.85 14.62
CA TYR A 111 17.88 0.63 16.06
C TYR A 111 17.31 1.84 16.81
N ARG A 112 16.33 1.63 17.69
CA ARG A 112 16.07 2.58 18.78
C ARG A 112 17.13 2.38 19.85
N GLN A 113 18.01 3.35 20.07
CA GLN A 113 18.77 3.39 21.31
C GLN A 113 17.77 3.51 22.47
N ASN A 114 17.72 2.49 23.34
CA ASN A 114 17.29 2.72 24.71
C ASN A 114 18.27 3.74 25.30
N GLN A 115 17.76 4.94 25.58
CA GLN A 115 18.53 6.07 26.08
C GLN A 115 19.35 5.69 27.32
N GLU A 116 20.67 5.72 27.21
CA GLU A 116 21.56 6.00 28.35
C GLU A 116 22.77 6.89 27.98
N SER A 117 22.75 7.56 26.82
CA SER A 117 23.78 8.55 26.47
C SER A 117 23.19 9.94 26.27
N ASN A 118 23.44 10.80 27.25
CA ASN A 118 23.23 12.25 27.23
C ASN A 118 24.14 12.93 26.19
N SER A 119 23.82 12.84 24.91
CA SER A 119 24.38 13.73 23.90
C SER A 119 23.29 14.13 22.91
N ALA A 120 23.01 15.43 22.87
CA ALA A 120 22.10 16.08 21.94
C ALA A 120 22.67 16.13 20.52
N ILE A 121 22.95 14.97 19.95
CA ILE A 121 23.31 14.79 18.54
C ILE A 121 22.35 13.73 18.00
N ASP A 122 21.38 14.20 17.22
CA ASP A 122 20.40 13.44 16.46
C ASP A 122 21.06 12.79 15.24
N ASP A 123 22.15 12.04 15.45
CA ASP A 123 22.76 11.20 14.42
C ASP A 123 22.27 9.78 14.65
N PHE A 124 21.30 9.34 13.84
CA PHE A 124 21.09 7.92 13.62
C PHE A 124 22.44 7.34 13.20
N MET A 125 23.06 6.49 14.02
CA MET A 125 24.20 5.71 13.55
C MET A 125 23.68 4.77 12.47
N GLU A 126 23.91 5.12 11.20
CA GLU A 126 23.66 4.24 10.06
C GLU A 126 24.45 2.95 10.28
N ALA A 127 23.74 1.88 10.62
CA ALA A 127 24.33 0.56 10.71
C ALA A 127 24.67 0.08 9.29
N GLU A 128 25.64 -0.84 9.19
CA GLU A 128 26.04 -1.39 7.91
C GLU A 128 24.83 -2.04 7.20
N PRO A 129 24.55 -1.68 5.93
CA PRO A 129 23.46 -2.28 5.17
C PRO A 129 23.65 -3.80 5.07
N VAL A 130 22.58 -4.56 5.26
CA VAL A 130 22.57 -6.01 5.07
C VAL A 130 21.83 -6.38 3.78
N PRO A 131 22.24 -7.44 3.07
CA PRO A 131 21.53 -7.89 1.87
C PRO A 131 20.15 -8.49 2.23
N LEU A 132 19.27 -8.60 1.24
CA LEU A 132 17.92 -9.19 1.39
C LEU A 132 17.93 -10.56 2.10
N SER A 133 18.95 -11.39 1.90
CA SER A 133 19.06 -12.72 2.52
C SER A 133 19.37 -12.71 4.02
N GLN A 134 19.77 -11.56 4.57
CA GLN A 134 20.20 -11.41 5.97
C GLN A 134 19.23 -10.60 6.82
N VAL A 135 18.09 -10.16 6.26
CA VAL A 135 17.05 -9.47 7.03
C VAL A 135 16.42 -10.42 8.05
N LYS A 136 16.12 -9.90 9.23
CA LYS A 136 15.57 -10.66 10.35
C LYS A 136 14.11 -10.32 10.57
N ILE A 137 13.32 -11.35 10.82
CA ILE A 137 11.91 -11.20 11.20
C ILE A 137 11.83 -10.38 12.49
N GLY A 138 10.96 -9.36 12.51
CA GLY A 138 10.74 -8.52 13.69
C GLY A 138 11.66 -7.31 13.80
N GLN A 139 12.55 -7.09 12.83
CA GLN A 139 13.42 -5.91 12.79
C GLN A 139 12.91 -4.88 11.78
N GLU A 140 13.12 -3.60 12.08
CA GLU A 140 12.78 -2.51 11.17
C GLU A 140 14.01 -2.12 10.36
N TYR A 141 13.79 -1.83 9.08
CA TYR A 141 14.87 -1.46 8.16
C TYR A 141 14.47 -0.27 7.31
N GLU A 142 15.47 0.54 6.96
CA GLU A 142 15.42 1.44 5.82
C GLU A 142 15.87 0.68 4.56
N VAL A 143 15.13 0.84 3.46
CA VAL A 143 15.46 0.17 2.19
C VAL A 143 16.37 1.06 1.35
N VAL A 144 17.51 0.50 0.99
CA VAL A 144 18.43 1.06 0.00
C VAL A 144 18.27 0.25 -1.27
N LEU A 145 18.13 0.93 -2.40
CA LEU A 145 18.06 0.27 -3.70
C LEU A 145 19.11 0.82 -4.65
N THR A 146 19.69 -0.10 -5.43
CA THR A 146 20.56 0.23 -6.55
C THR A 146 19.88 -0.22 -7.84
N THR A 147 19.60 0.74 -8.72
CA THR A 147 18.90 0.49 -9.98
C THR A 147 19.87 0.16 -11.12
N PHE A 148 19.35 -0.48 -12.17
CA PHE A 148 20.12 -0.80 -13.37
C PHE A 148 20.69 0.43 -14.11
N THR A 149 20.17 1.63 -13.83
CA THR A 149 20.66 2.88 -14.40
C THR A 149 21.83 3.49 -13.62
N GLY A 150 22.30 2.83 -12.55
CA GLY A 150 23.46 3.25 -11.77
C GLY A 150 23.14 4.29 -10.69
N LEU A 151 21.85 4.51 -10.35
CA LEU A 151 21.48 5.32 -9.19
C LEU A 151 21.56 4.45 -7.92
N SER A 152 22.35 4.90 -6.95
CA SER A 152 22.33 4.41 -5.57
C SER A 152 21.57 5.42 -4.73
N LEU A 153 20.44 5.02 -4.16
CA LEU A 153 19.59 5.88 -3.32
C LEU A 153 19.23 5.19 -2.01
N SER A 154 19.40 5.91 -0.90
CA SER A 154 18.77 5.57 0.38
C SER A 154 17.36 6.14 0.37
N LEU A 155 16.37 5.27 0.51
CA LEU A 155 14.99 5.70 0.69
C LEU A 155 14.62 5.45 2.15
N SER A 156 14.55 6.51 2.96
CA SER A 156 14.06 6.43 4.34
C SER A 156 12.56 6.14 4.36
N LEU A 157 12.25 4.86 4.20
CA LEU A 157 10.94 4.27 4.28
C LEU A 157 10.98 3.37 5.50
N SER A 158 10.29 3.76 6.59
CA SER A 158 10.20 2.93 7.78
C SER A 158 9.41 1.66 7.44
N LEU A 159 10.10 0.59 7.07
CA LEU A 159 9.51 -0.73 6.91
C LEU A 159 9.57 -1.41 8.27
N SER A 160 8.47 -1.32 9.01
CA SER A 160 8.29 -2.07 10.25
C SER A 160 7.95 -3.52 9.90
N LEU A 161 8.92 -4.44 9.93
CA LEU A 161 8.62 -5.87 9.97
C LEU A 161 8.34 -6.27 11.42
N SER A 162 7.15 -6.79 11.70
CA SER A 162 6.94 -7.56 12.91
C SER A 162 5.87 -8.62 12.76
N LEU A 163 6.10 -9.77 13.39
CA LEU A 163 5.04 -10.65 13.83
C LEU A 163 4.55 -10.12 15.17
N SER A 164 3.26 -9.78 15.29
CA SER A 164 2.63 -9.80 16.61
C SER A 164 1.25 -10.46 16.57
N LEU A 165 1.14 -11.53 17.35
CA LEU A 165 -0.08 -11.79 18.13
C LEU A 165 -0.39 -10.47 18.86
N PHE A 166 -1.47 -9.81 18.43
CA PHE A 166 -1.95 -8.52 18.90
C PHE A 166 -1.08 -7.29 18.57
N GLY A 167 -1.40 -6.69 17.41
CA GLY A 167 -1.34 -5.23 17.21
C GLY A 167 -0.18 -4.72 16.37
N PHE A 168 -0.32 -4.85 15.04
CA PHE A 168 0.37 -4.15 13.92
C PHE A 168 1.91 -4.22 13.88
N PRO A 169 2.50 -4.83 12.84
CA PRO A 169 2.94 -4.14 11.60
C PRO A 169 3.16 -5.07 10.36
N LEU A 170 3.82 -4.57 9.32
CA LEU A 170 3.91 -5.10 7.95
C LEU A 170 4.95 -6.24 7.84
N LEU A 171 4.53 -7.51 7.78
CA LEU A 171 5.45 -8.64 7.48
C LEU A 171 6.07 -8.50 6.07
N ILE A 172 7.36 -8.77 5.91
CA ILE A 172 7.92 -9.27 4.65
C ILE A 172 8.10 -10.77 4.86
N LYS A 173 7.34 -11.60 4.13
CA LYS A 173 7.64 -13.03 4.02
C LYS A 173 8.74 -13.21 2.99
N LEU A 174 9.88 -13.72 3.40
CA LEU A 174 10.86 -14.33 2.50
C LEU A 174 10.40 -15.78 2.27
N TYR A 175 10.19 -16.16 1.02
CA TYR A 175 10.09 -17.58 0.64
C TYR A 175 11.49 -18.05 0.26
N GLU A 176 11.90 -19.20 0.81
CA GLU A 176 13.12 -19.93 0.42
C GLU A 176 13.04 -20.45 -1.02
#